data_AF-A0A087BAN0-F1
#
_entry.id   AF-A0A087BAN0-F1
#
_cell.length_a   1.000
_cell.length_b   1.000
_cell.length_c   1.000
_cell.angle_alpha   90.00
_cell.angle_beta   90.00
_cell.angle_gamma   90.00
#
_symmetry.space_group_name_H-M   'P 1'
#
loop_
_entity.id
_entity.type
_entity.pdbx_description
1 polymer ?
#
loop_
_entity_poly.entity_id
_entity_poly.type
_entity_poly.pdbx_seq_one_letter_code
_entity_poly.pdbx_strand_id
1 'polypeptide(L)'
;MRSTTVSDVGTVRSNNQDSSFAGEHLVAICDGMGGHAGGDTASTIAVRSLAHIETDSAQGDIAQAAHMMENSVLAAHDAIVGKAKRERKLAGMGTTITAISLISNYWVLTHIGDSRAYLLRGGRLERLTSDHSYVQHLIDTKRISEAEARNHPQRNVVMRVLGDFDIDAHPDVAIRRAQAGDRLLLCSDGLCGVLESSTIEEALQTLHDAQDCAQKLVGMALKAGSTDNVTAVIGDAFARPQNPLEDQTPLVGGAASASMAAIADIVNRPVASAPALMYAKNSPAQRAAELAKPAPVVPTAAPAPVQPPEPPEQTVVQPSEVRAKEDEIPDLDTGEIPVVQKSDGRFTADPNDPEVVDAIHLEHAQARKADRSRRFRNRVVGGVVAAIVLAALFIGAWAAYAWSQTQYYLGSENNTVTVFQGVPTNIFGIELFHAVKKTDIKTSELPEQWQDRLQTAITFNSYDDAMDHVQLIRQQWQELQAKNEQEAQAKKDAAKKAAQNAQKDADKNADKSANNADNGNAGDNADDNAKSGAN
;
A
#
# COMPACT_ATOMS: atom_id res chain seq x y z
N MET A 1 -2.92 -20.60 -33.00
CA MET A 1 -4.16 -20.10 -32.35
C MET A 1 -4.29 -18.64 -32.74
N ARG A 2 -5.49 -18.03 -32.72
CA ARG A 2 -5.58 -16.56 -32.66
C ARG A 2 -6.01 -16.17 -31.27
N SER A 3 -5.40 -15.15 -30.70
CA SER A 3 -5.67 -14.78 -29.33
C SER A 3 -5.86 -13.27 -29.18
N THR A 4 -6.41 -12.85 -28.06
CA THR A 4 -6.52 -11.43 -27.71
C THR A 4 -6.54 -11.28 -26.22
N THR A 5 -6.15 -10.11 -25.73
CA THR A 5 -6.21 -9.80 -24.31
C THR A 5 -6.77 -8.41 -24.08
N VAL A 6 -7.54 -8.27 -23.01
CA VAL A 6 -8.05 -7.00 -22.51
C VAL A 6 -7.77 -6.97 -21.02
N SER A 7 -7.18 -5.89 -20.53
CA SER A 7 -6.86 -5.67 -19.12
C SER A 7 -7.27 -4.27 -18.72
N ASP A 8 -7.93 -4.13 -17.57
CA ASP A 8 -8.37 -2.88 -17.00
C ASP A 8 -7.95 -2.77 -15.53
N VAL A 9 -7.62 -1.56 -15.08
CA VAL A 9 -7.19 -1.30 -13.70
C VAL A 9 -8.32 -1.52 -12.69
N GLY A 10 -9.58 -1.49 -13.12
CA GLY A 10 -10.71 -1.60 -12.23
C GLY A 10 -11.16 -0.25 -11.67
N THR A 11 -12.14 -0.30 -10.77
CA THR A 11 -12.77 0.93 -10.24
C THR A 11 -12.16 1.43 -8.92
N VAL A 12 -11.44 0.56 -8.21
CA VAL A 12 -10.94 0.81 -6.84
C VAL A 12 -9.41 0.91 -6.78
N ARG A 13 -8.70 0.11 -7.59
CA ARG A 13 -7.23 0.08 -7.59
C ARG A 13 -6.67 1.32 -8.32
N SER A 14 -5.49 1.78 -7.89
CA SER A 14 -4.79 2.91 -8.51
C SER A 14 -3.78 2.49 -9.58
N ASN A 15 -3.35 1.24 -9.58
CA ASN A 15 -2.41 0.67 -10.52
C ASN A 15 -2.89 -0.71 -10.98
N ASN A 16 -2.54 -1.08 -12.20
CA ASN A 16 -2.79 -2.41 -12.73
C ASN A 16 -1.59 -3.31 -12.44
N GLN A 17 -1.78 -4.31 -11.59
CA GLN A 17 -0.77 -5.30 -11.23
C GLN A 17 -0.93 -6.61 -12.00
N ASP A 18 -2.01 -6.78 -12.78
CA ASP A 18 -2.15 -7.86 -13.73
C ASP A 18 -1.19 -7.66 -14.91
N SER A 19 -0.71 -8.75 -15.49
CA SER A 19 0.00 -8.77 -16.76
C SER A 19 -0.55 -9.90 -17.63
N SER A 20 -0.62 -9.68 -18.94
CA SER A 20 -1.09 -10.69 -19.88
C SER A 20 -0.29 -10.71 -21.18
N PHE A 21 -0.30 -11.86 -21.83
CA PHE A 21 0.31 -12.11 -23.14
C PHE A 21 -0.64 -12.92 -24.01
N ALA A 22 -0.80 -12.51 -25.25
CA ALA A 22 -1.65 -13.18 -26.23
C ALA A 22 -0.92 -13.26 -27.58
N GLY A 23 -0.33 -14.42 -27.85
CA GLY A 23 0.34 -14.77 -29.11
C GLY A 23 -0.35 -15.92 -29.85
N GLU A 24 0.33 -16.46 -30.84
CA GLU A 24 -0.15 -17.54 -31.69
C GLU A 24 0.07 -18.92 -31.06
N HIS A 25 1.12 -19.03 -30.25
CA HIS A 25 1.55 -20.26 -29.59
C HIS A 25 1.41 -20.21 -28.08
N LEU A 26 1.43 -19.02 -27.47
CA LEU A 26 1.32 -18.82 -26.03
C LEU A 26 0.22 -17.82 -25.69
N VAL A 27 -0.62 -18.17 -24.72
CA VAL A 27 -1.46 -17.23 -23.97
C VAL A 27 -1.14 -17.33 -22.48
N ALA A 28 -1.04 -16.20 -21.79
CA ALA A 28 -0.72 -16.17 -20.37
C ALA A 28 -1.40 -15.00 -19.65
N ILE A 29 -1.71 -15.23 -18.38
CA ILE A 29 -2.14 -14.21 -17.42
C ILE A 29 -1.38 -14.40 -16.12
N CYS A 30 -0.99 -13.28 -15.51
CA CYS A 30 -0.29 -13.24 -14.23
C CYS A 30 -0.91 -12.12 -13.38
N ASP A 31 -1.49 -12.46 -12.24
CA ASP A 31 -2.06 -11.51 -11.28
C ASP A 31 -1.00 -11.18 -10.24
N GLY A 32 -0.61 -9.91 -10.17
CA GLY A 32 0.51 -9.44 -9.37
C GLY A 32 0.10 -9.06 -7.95
N MET A 33 0.71 -9.67 -6.95
CA MET A 33 0.51 -9.36 -5.53
C MET A 33 1.75 -8.80 -4.85
N GLY A 34 1.53 -8.00 -3.83
CA GLY A 34 2.57 -7.25 -3.11
C GLY A 34 2.21 -5.78 -3.03
N GLY A 35 2.81 -5.03 -2.10
CA GLY A 35 2.58 -3.59 -1.95
C GLY A 35 2.73 -2.83 -3.28
N HIS A 36 2.36 -1.54 -3.31
CA HIS A 36 2.15 -0.73 -4.52
C HIS A 36 3.02 -1.01 -5.78
N ALA A 37 4.32 -1.31 -5.64
CA ALA A 37 5.26 -1.59 -6.76
C ALA A 37 5.84 -3.02 -6.81
N GLY A 38 5.35 -3.94 -5.97
CA GLY A 38 5.79 -5.34 -5.95
C GLY A 38 5.05 -6.19 -6.99
N GLY A 39 3.72 -6.10 -6.99
CA GLY A 39 2.86 -6.94 -7.84
C GLY A 39 3.05 -6.72 -9.34
N ASP A 40 3.09 -5.46 -9.77
CA ASP A 40 3.33 -5.06 -11.17
C ASP A 40 4.67 -5.60 -11.70
N THR A 41 5.71 -5.53 -10.85
CA THR A 41 7.04 -6.04 -11.17
C THR A 41 7.03 -7.56 -11.26
N ALA A 42 6.38 -8.26 -10.33
CA ALA A 42 6.34 -9.71 -10.29
C ALA A 42 5.60 -10.29 -11.51
N SER A 43 4.40 -9.77 -11.82
CA SER A 43 3.60 -10.23 -12.97
C SER A 43 4.30 -9.93 -14.30
N THR A 44 4.97 -8.78 -14.41
CA THR A 44 5.78 -8.43 -15.60
C THR A 44 6.95 -9.40 -15.79
N ILE A 45 7.66 -9.77 -14.71
CA ILE A 45 8.77 -10.73 -14.77
C ILE A 45 8.25 -12.09 -15.23
N ALA A 46 7.12 -12.55 -14.70
CA ALA A 46 6.52 -13.83 -15.05
C ALA A 46 6.13 -13.92 -16.54
N VAL A 47 5.41 -12.93 -17.07
CA VAL A 47 5.08 -12.88 -18.51
C VAL A 47 6.35 -12.85 -19.37
N ARG A 48 7.33 -12.02 -18.99
CA ARG A 48 8.59 -11.92 -19.73
C ARG A 48 9.36 -13.25 -19.75
N SER A 49 9.37 -13.97 -18.65
CA SER A 49 10.03 -15.29 -18.56
C SER A 49 9.34 -16.35 -19.42
N LEU A 50 8.03 -16.23 -19.70
CA LEU A 50 7.32 -17.14 -20.59
C LEU A 50 7.40 -16.76 -22.07
N ALA A 51 7.68 -15.50 -22.41
CA ALA A 51 7.53 -14.97 -23.77
C ALA A 51 8.31 -15.76 -24.85
N HIS A 52 9.45 -16.37 -24.52
CA HIS A 52 10.23 -17.19 -25.46
C HIS A 52 9.47 -18.42 -26.00
N ILE A 53 8.47 -18.92 -25.26
CA ILE A 53 7.63 -20.06 -25.69
C ILE A 53 6.83 -19.71 -26.96
N GLU A 54 6.61 -18.43 -27.22
CA GLU A 54 5.93 -17.99 -28.45
C GLU A 54 6.74 -18.32 -29.71
N THR A 55 8.07 -18.31 -29.64
CA THR A 55 8.97 -18.66 -30.76
C THR A 55 9.53 -20.07 -30.65
N ASP A 56 9.72 -20.57 -29.43
CA ASP A 56 10.31 -21.88 -29.18
C ASP A 56 9.30 -22.99 -29.47
N SER A 57 9.18 -23.31 -30.76
CA SER A 57 8.53 -24.53 -31.19
C SER A 57 9.40 -25.71 -30.75
N ALA A 58 8.97 -26.47 -29.75
CA ALA A 58 9.61 -27.70 -29.26
C ALA A 58 9.64 -28.85 -30.32
N GLN A 59 9.73 -28.52 -31.62
CA GLN A 59 9.64 -29.39 -32.79
C GLN A 59 8.46 -30.37 -32.74
N GLY A 60 7.44 -30.02 -31.96
CA GLY A 60 6.25 -30.82 -31.75
C GLY A 60 6.35 -31.93 -30.70
N ASP A 61 7.43 -32.02 -29.92
CA ASP A 61 7.50 -32.90 -28.75
C ASP A 61 6.75 -32.27 -27.56
N ILE A 62 5.65 -32.90 -27.18
CA ILE A 62 4.75 -32.43 -26.13
C ILE A 62 5.40 -32.56 -24.74
N ALA A 63 6.24 -33.57 -24.52
CA ALA A 63 6.91 -33.75 -23.23
C ALA A 63 7.99 -32.68 -23.01
N GLN A 64 8.75 -32.37 -24.07
CA GLN A 64 9.71 -31.26 -24.03
C GLN A 64 9.01 -29.92 -23.85
N ALA A 65 7.88 -29.70 -24.53
CA ALA A 65 7.06 -28.51 -24.36
C ALA A 65 6.56 -28.34 -22.92
N ALA A 66 6.04 -29.40 -22.31
CA ALA A 66 5.58 -29.38 -20.92
C ALA A 66 6.73 -29.05 -19.95
N HIS A 67 7.89 -29.70 -20.11
CA HIS A 67 9.08 -29.40 -19.31
C HIS A 67 9.63 -27.99 -19.55
N MET A 68 9.57 -27.48 -20.78
CA MET A 68 9.93 -26.10 -21.09
C MET A 68 9.02 -25.13 -20.33
N MET A 69 7.70 -25.30 -20.41
CA MET A 69 6.77 -24.44 -19.66
C MET A 69 7.00 -24.49 -18.15
N GLU A 70 7.20 -25.69 -17.58
CA GLU A 70 7.51 -25.89 -16.17
C GLU A 70 8.81 -25.17 -15.75
N ASN A 71 9.90 -25.41 -16.49
CA ASN A 71 11.19 -24.78 -16.21
C ASN A 71 11.13 -23.26 -16.36
N SER A 72 10.36 -22.73 -17.32
CA SER A 72 10.19 -21.30 -17.52
C SER A 72 9.42 -20.65 -16.37
N VAL A 73 8.45 -21.36 -15.77
CA VAL A 73 7.78 -20.93 -14.54
C VAL A 73 8.73 -20.92 -13.34
N LEU A 74 9.56 -21.96 -13.18
CA LEU A 74 10.57 -22.01 -12.11
C LEU A 74 11.64 -20.92 -12.29
N ALA A 75 12.08 -20.65 -13.53
CA ALA A 75 12.97 -19.54 -13.82
C ALA A 75 12.32 -18.17 -13.52
N ALA A 76 11.02 -18.03 -13.76
CA ALA A 76 10.26 -16.85 -13.34
C ALA A 76 10.26 -16.69 -11.81
N HIS A 77 10.02 -17.77 -11.07
CA HIS A 77 10.11 -17.78 -9.61
C HIS A 77 11.47 -17.26 -9.12
N ASP A 78 12.56 -17.85 -9.63
CA ASP A 78 13.93 -17.48 -9.25
C ASP A 78 14.25 -16.02 -9.57
N ALA A 79 13.77 -15.52 -10.72
CA ALA A 79 13.94 -14.14 -11.12
C ALA A 79 13.19 -13.16 -10.18
N ILE A 80 11.98 -13.52 -9.75
CA ILE A 80 11.19 -12.74 -8.79
C ILE A 80 11.90 -12.74 -7.42
N VAL A 81 12.22 -13.91 -6.87
CA VAL A 81 12.93 -14.04 -5.58
C VAL A 81 14.26 -13.28 -5.62
N GLY A 82 15.03 -13.44 -6.69
CA GLY A 82 16.30 -12.74 -6.86
C GLY A 82 16.15 -11.22 -6.88
N LYS A 83 15.08 -10.69 -7.47
CA LYS A 83 14.81 -9.25 -7.49
C LYS A 83 14.30 -8.74 -6.14
N ALA A 84 13.41 -9.47 -5.46
CA ALA A 84 12.93 -9.12 -4.13
C ALA A 84 14.08 -9.04 -3.11
N LYS A 85 15.04 -9.97 -3.18
CA LYS A 85 16.24 -9.97 -2.33
C LYS A 85 17.16 -8.77 -2.56
N ARG A 86 17.29 -8.29 -3.81
CA ARG A 86 18.12 -7.13 -4.15
C ARG A 86 17.46 -5.81 -3.79
N GLU A 87 16.14 -5.72 -3.94
CA GLU A 87 15.38 -4.50 -3.72
C GLU A 87 14.41 -4.67 -2.56
N ARG A 88 14.81 -4.26 -1.34
CA ARG A 88 14.01 -4.44 -0.12
C ARG A 88 12.60 -3.82 -0.16
N LYS A 89 12.36 -2.84 -1.03
CA LYS A 89 11.03 -2.26 -1.28
C LYS A 89 10.05 -3.22 -2.01
N LEU A 90 10.59 -4.27 -2.64
CA LEU A 90 9.87 -5.32 -3.37
C LEU A 90 9.77 -6.62 -2.56
N ALA A 91 10.14 -6.59 -1.27
CA ALA A 91 10.03 -7.75 -0.39
C ALA A 91 8.57 -8.22 -0.30
N GLY A 92 8.36 -9.53 -0.37
CA GLY A 92 7.02 -10.12 -0.40
C GLY A 92 6.23 -9.86 -1.68
N MET A 93 6.90 -9.50 -2.79
CA MET A 93 6.24 -9.52 -4.09
C MET A 93 6.03 -10.95 -4.58
N GLY A 94 4.93 -11.16 -5.28
CA GLY A 94 4.64 -12.40 -5.97
C GLY A 94 3.58 -12.23 -7.04
N THR A 95 3.28 -13.31 -7.74
CA THR A 95 2.27 -13.30 -8.78
C THR A 95 1.71 -14.70 -9.02
N THR A 96 0.46 -14.77 -9.45
CA THR A 96 -0.10 -16.00 -10.04
C THR A 96 0.47 -16.20 -11.44
N ILE A 97 0.31 -17.41 -11.97
CA ILE A 97 0.59 -17.69 -13.38
C ILE A 97 -0.42 -18.71 -13.89
N THR A 98 -1.10 -18.38 -14.98
CA THR A 98 -1.90 -19.33 -15.75
C THR A 98 -1.53 -19.13 -17.20
N ALA A 99 -0.92 -20.16 -17.81
CA ALA A 99 -0.44 -20.10 -19.18
C ALA A 99 -0.85 -21.35 -19.96
N ILE A 100 -1.24 -21.17 -21.22
CA ILE A 100 -1.55 -22.26 -22.14
C ILE A 100 -0.75 -22.08 -23.42
N SER A 101 -0.06 -23.14 -23.84
CA SER A 101 0.60 -23.21 -25.14
C SER A 101 -0.08 -24.20 -26.08
N LEU A 102 -0.11 -23.87 -27.38
CA LEU A 102 -0.59 -24.76 -28.45
C LEU A 102 0.58 -25.38 -29.21
N ILE A 103 0.87 -26.66 -28.93
CA ILE A 103 1.98 -27.39 -29.55
C ILE A 103 1.48 -28.74 -30.06
N SER A 104 1.76 -29.07 -31.33
CA SER A 104 1.36 -30.35 -31.97
C SER A 104 -0.12 -30.72 -31.85
N ASN A 105 -1.02 -29.73 -31.84
CA ASN A 105 -2.47 -29.92 -31.58
C ASN A 105 -2.79 -30.36 -30.14
N TYR A 106 -1.94 -30.00 -29.18
CA TYR A 106 -2.20 -30.16 -27.75
C TYR A 106 -2.14 -28.80 -27.06
N TRP A 107 -3.09 -28.59 -26.16
CA TRP A 107 -3.04 -27.57 -25.14
C TRP A 107 -2.17 -28.07 -24.00
N VAL A 108 -1.09 -27.36 -23.73
CA VAL A 108 -0.23 -27.56 -22.57
C VAL A 108 -0.51 -26.42 -21.61
N LEU A 109 -1.17 -26.72 -20.50
CA LEU A 109 -1.53 -25.79 -19.43
C LEU A 109 -0.48 -25.86 -18.33
N THR A 110 -0.10 -24.70 -17.80
CA THR A 110 0.73 -24.56 -16.60
C THR A 110 0.08 -23.53 -15.68
N HIS A 111 -0.11 -23.87 -14.40
CA HIS A 111 -0.92 -23.07 -13.48
C HIS A 111 -0.39 -23.04 -12.04
N ILE A 112 -0.34 -21.84 -11.45
CA ILE A 112 -0.17 -21.58 -10.02
C ILE A 112 -0.99 -20.35 -9.63
N GLY A 113 -1.90 -20.49 -8.68
CA GLY A 113 -2.63 -19.37 -8.06
C GLY A 113 -4.13 -19.58 -8.18
N ASP A 114 -4.89 -18.50 -8.22
CA ASP A 114 -6.36 -18.51 -8.29
C ASP A 114 -6.90 -17.81 -9.56
N SER A 115 -6.04 -17.40 -10.47
CA SER A 115 -6.43 -17.06 -11.85
C SER A 115 -6.89 -18.32 -12.59
N ARG A 116 -7.96 -18.23 -13.38
CA ARG A 116 -8.62 -19.41 -13.94
C ARG A 116 -8.44 -19.55 -15.44
N ALA A 117 -8.43 -20.80 -15.91
CA ALA A 117 -8.58 -21.12 -17.32
C ALA A 117 -9.85 -21.95 -17.56
N TYR A 118 -10.56 -21.61 -18.63
CA TYR A 118 -11.76 -22.28 -19.10
C TYR A 118 -11.60 -22.67 -20.58
N LEU A 119 -12.21 -23.79 -20.95
CA LEU A 119 -12.32 -24.30 -22.31
C LEU A 119 -13.80 -24.40 -22.70
N LEU A 120 -14.22 -23.68 -23.73
CA LEU A 120 -15.51 -23.88 -24.38
C LEU A 120 -15.33 -24.87 -25.53
N ARG A 121 -15.97 -26.03 -25.43
CA ARG A 121 -15.98 -27.06 -26.48
C ARG A 121 -17.39 -27.63 -26.64
N GLY A 122 -17.88 -27.66 -27.88
CA GLY A 122 -19.20 -28.23 -28.19
C GLY A 122 -20.35 -27.56 -27.43
N GLY A 123 -20.23 -26.25 -27.17
CA GLY A 123 -21.24 -25.50 -26.41
C GLY A 123 -21.27 -25.83 -24.91
N ARG A 124 -20.19 -26.37 -24.34
CA ARG A 124 -20.05 -26.58 -22.90
C ARG A 124 -18.77 -25.94 -22.38
N LEU A 125 -18.89 -25.20 -21.29
CA LEU A 125 -17.75 -24.61 -20.58
C LEU A 125 -17.18 -25.60 -19.56
N GLU A 126 -15.90 -25.95 -19.72
CA GLU A 126 -15.13 -26.76 -18.77
C GLU A 126 -14.05 -25.88 -18.11
N ARG A 127 -13.95 -25.91 -16.78
CA ARG A 127 -12.85 -25.27 -16.05
C ARG A 127 -11.63 -26.19 -16.07
N LEU A 128 -10.48 -25.68 -16.51
CA LEU A 128 -9.25 -26.45 -16.64
C LEU A 128 -8.35 -26.40 -15.41
N THR A 129 -8.45 -25.36 -14.59
CA THR A 129 -7.62 -25.13 -13.39
C THR A 129 -8.38 -25.37 -12.10
N SER A 130 -7.67 -25.74 -11.03
CA SER A 130 -8.19 -25.71 -9.65
C SER A 130 -7.46 -24.60 -8.89
N ASP A 131 -8.19 -23.74 -8.17
CA ASP A 131 -7.55 -22.59 -7.51
C ASP A 131 -6.66 -23.07 -6.37
N HIS A 132 -5.45 -22.55 -6.29
CA HIS A 132 -4.59 -22.70 -5.13
C HIS A 132 -4.96 -21.69 -4.04
N SER A 133 -6.22 -21.69 -3.60
CA SER A 133 -6.75 -20.78 -2.58
C SER A 133 -7.16 -21.51 -1.30
N TYR A 134 -7.21 -20.79 -0.19
CA TYR A 134 -7.62 -21.36 1.09
C TYR A 134 -9.06 -21.88 1.04
N VAL A 135 -9.96 -21.16 0.36
CA VAL A 135 -11.35 -21.60 0.20
C VAL A 135 -11.45 -22.86 -0.67
N GLN A 136 -10.64 -23.00 -1.71
CA GLN A 136 -10.61 -24.23 -2.51
C GLN A 136 -10.15 -25.41 -1.67
N HIS A 137 -9.13 -25.24 -0.82
CA HIS A 137 -8.71 -26.29 0.12
C HIS A 137 -9.83 -26.71 1.09
N LEU A 138 -10.65 -25.76 1.56
CA LEU A 138 -11.82 -26.08 2.40
C LEU A 138 -12.91 -26.83 1.63
N ILE A 139 -13.11 -26.53 0.34
CA ILE A 139 -14.03 -27.27 -0.53
C ILE A 139 -13.52 -28.71 -0.75
N ASP A 140 -12.24 -28.86 -1.10
CA ASP A 140 -11.62 -30.15 -1.39
C ASP A 140 -11.64 -31.07 -0.15
N THR A 141 -11.50 -30.49 1.04
CA THR A 141 -11.62 -31.20 2.33
C THR A 141 -13.05 -31.33 2.83
N LYS A 142 -14.05 -30.93 2.04
CA LYS A 142 -15.50 -30.98 2.33
C LYS A 142 -15.90 -30.26 3.61
N ARG A 143 -15.17 -29.21 3.99
CA ARG A 143 -15.46 -28.37 5.16
C ARG A 143 -16.48 -27.27 4.85
N ILE A 144 -16.51 -26.81 3.61
CA ILE A 144 -17.48 -25.84 3.11
C ILE A 144 -17.98 -26.27 1.72
N SER A 145 -19.15 -25.77 1.33
CA SER A 145 -19.68 -25.87 -0.02
C SER A 145 -19.13 -24.78 -0.94
N GLU A 146 -19.26 -24.98 -2.26
CA GLU A 146 -18.90 -23.95 -3.26
C GLU A 146 -19.68 -22.64 -3.07
N ALA A 147 -20.94 -22.72 -2.63
CA ALA A 147 -21.76 -21.53 -2.38
C ALA A 147 -21.26 -20.74 -1.16
N GLU A 148 -20.83 -21.42 -0.10
CA GLU A 148 -20.26 -20.80 1.10
C GLU A 148 -18.89 -20.17 0.81
N ALA A 149 -18.08 -20.80 -0.04
CA ALA A 149 -16.76 -20.31 -0.43
C ALA A 149 -16.80 -18.89 -1.03
N ARG A 150 -17.84 -18.56 -1.81
CA ARG A 150 -18.00 -17.24 -2.45
C ARG A 150 -18.11 -16.10 -1.44
N ASN A 151 -18.74 -16.35 -0.29
CA ASN A 151 -18.96 -15.36 0.75
C ASN A 151 -17.97 -15.50 1.92
N HIS A 152 -16.96 -16.35 1.78
CA HIS A 152 -16.02 -16.63 2.85
C HIS A 152 -15.13 -15.41 3.13
N PRO A 153 -14.87 -15.05 4.41
CA PRO A 153 -14.03 -13.91 4.77
C PRO A 153 -12.61 -13.98 4.20
N GLN A 154 -12.08 -15.21 4.07
CA GLN A 154 -10.73 -15.50 3.56
C GLN A 154 -10.74 -15.96 2.09
N ARG A 155 -11.72 -15.54 1.28
CA ARG A 155 -11.80 -15.96 -0.14
C ARG A 155 -10.62 -15.47 -1.00
N ASN A 156 -10.01 -14.34 -0.63
CA ASN A 156 -8.86 -13.75 -1.33
C ASN A 156 -7.50 -14.29 -0.82
N VAL A 157 -7.49 -15.38 -0.02
CA VAL A 157 -6.24 -15.94 0.52
C VAL A 157 -5.72 -17.01 -0.44
N VAL A 158 -4.66 -16.67 -1.17
CA VAL A 158 -3.96 -17.58 -2.07
C VAL A 158 -2.91 -18.38 -1.28
N MET A 159 -2.82 -19.68 -1.55
CA MET A 159 -1.97 -20.66 -0.87
C MET A 159 -0.71 -21.03 -1.66
N ARG A 160 -0.70 -20.87 -2.99
CA ARG A 160 0.48 -21.08 -3.85
C ARG A 160 0.57 -19.94 -4.85
N VAL A 161 1.72 -19.28 -4.88
CA VAL A 161 2.06 -18.19 -5.82
C VAL A 161 3.54 -18.23 -6.14
N LEU A 162 3.95 -17.61 -7.24
CA LEU A 162 5.35 -17.34 -7.50
C LEU A 162 5.80 -16.16 -6.67
N GLY A 163 6.98 -16.20 -6.04
CA GLY A 163 7.57 -15.03 -5.42
C GLY A 163 8.42 -15.32 -4.20
N ASP A 164 8.70 -14.27 -3.44
CA ASP A 164 9.56 -14.28 -2.24
C ASP A 164 8.82 -14.84 -1.01
N PHE A 165 8.23 -16.03 -1.18
CA PHE A 165 7.52 -16.77 -0.15
C PHE A 165 8.14 -18.17 -0.02
N ASP A 166 8.24 -18.69 1.21
CA ASP A 166 8.70 -20.06 1.49
C ASP A 166 7.55 -21.06 1.24
N ILE A 167 7.12 -21.15 -0.02
CA ILE A 167 5.97 -21.93 -0.48
C ILE A 167 6.38 -22.69 -1.74
N ASP A 168 5.78 -23.86 -1.96
CA ASP A 168 5.98 -24.66 -3.16
C ASP A 168 5.61 -23.90 -4.45
N ALA A 169 6.61 -23.72 -5.31
CA ALA A 169 6.53 -23.01 -6.59
C ALA A 169 6.41 -23.95 -7.80
N HIS A 170 6.31 -25.27 -7.60
CA HIS A 170 6.08 -26.19 -8.72
C HIS A 170 4.69 -25.92 -9.32
N PRO A 171 4.55 -25.79 -10.65
CA PRO A 171 3.27 -25.58 -11.27
C PRO A 171 2.49 -26.86 -11.48
N ASP A 172 1.17 -26.72 -11.52
CA ASP A 172 0.29 -27.77 -12.01
C ASP A 172 0.35 -27.79 -13.54
N VAL A 173 0.71 -28.93 -14.14
CA VAL A 173 0.82 -29.11 -15.59
C VAL A 173 -0.24 -30.07 -16.09
N ALA A 174 -0.99 -29.66 -17.12
CA ALA A 174 -2.00 -30.50 -17.75
C ALA A 174 -1.90 -30.48 -19.27
N ILE A 175 -2.02 -31.65 -19.89
CA ILE A 175 -1.99 -31.81 -21.35
C ILE A 175 -3.38 -32.26 -21.83
N ARG A 176 -3.89 -31.58 -22.85
CA ARG A 176 -5.19 -31.88 -23.47
C ARG A 176 -5.08 -31.80 -24.99
N ARG A 177 -5.78 -32.68 -25.71
CA ARG A 177 -5.84 -32.60 -27.16
C ARG A 177 -6.67 -31.38 -27.58
N ALA A 178 -6.10 -30.55 -28.43
CA ALA A 178 -6.78 -29.41 -29.04
C ALA A 178 -7.66 -29.87 -30.21
N GLN A 179 -8.81 -29.21 -30.34
CA GLN A 179 -9.75 -29.41 -31.44
C GLN A 179 -10.02 -28.07 -32.11
N ALA A 180 -10.27 -28.09 -33.42
CA ALA A 180 -10.71 -26.89 -34.12
C ALA A 180 -12.07 -26.44 -33.56
N GLY A 181 -12.20 -25.14 -33.29
CA GLY A 181 -13.36 -24.56 -32.63
C GLY A 181 -13.27 -24.55 -31.10
N ASP A 182 -12.19 -25.06 -30.50
CA ASP A 182 -11.92 -24.81 -29.08
C ASP A 182 -11.72 -23.31 -28.85
N ARG A 183 -12.37 -22.79 -27.81
CA ARG A 183 -12.15 -21.42 -27.32
C ARG A 183 -11.70 -21.45 -25.87
N LEU A 184 -10.53 -20.88 -25.62
CA LEU A 184 -9.95 -20.71 -24.30
C LEU A 184 -10.30 -19.34 -23.73
N LEU A 185 -10.53 -19.29 -22.41
CA LEU A 185 -10.56 -18.07 -21.64
C LEU A 185 -9.60 -18.23 -20.46
N LEU A 186 -8.62 -17.34 -20.33
CA LEU A 186 -7.84 -17.15 -19.12
C LEU A 186 -8.30 -15.84 -18.48
N CYS A 187 -8.50 -15.82 -17.16
CA CYS A 187 -8.97 -14.64 -16.46
C CYS A 187 -8.43 -14.51 -15.04
N SER A 188 -8.25 -13.27 -14.58
CA SER A 188 -7.86 -12.95 -13.20
C SER A 188 -9.06 -13.06 -12.26
N ASP A 189 -8.79 -13.06 -10.95
CA ASP A 189 -9.82 -13.16 -9.92
C ASP A 189 -10.84 -12.00 -9.99
N GLY A 190 -10.42 -10.83 -10.48
CA GLY A 190 -11.28 -9.68 -10.71
C GLY A 190 -12.38 -9.92 -11.75
N LEU A 191 -12.26 -10.97 -12.58
CA LEU A 191 -13.32 -11.43 -13.47
C LEU A 191 -14.06 -12.64 -12.88
N CYS A 192 -13.34 -13.73 -12.56
CA CYS A 192 -13.97 -14.99 -12.15
C CYS A 192 -14.43 -15.02 -10.68
N GLY A 193 -14.06 -14.00 -9.90
CA GLY A 193 -14.56 -13.75 -8.56
C GLY A 193 -15.90 -13.01 -8.53
N VAL A 194 -16.29 -12.33 -9.62
CA VAL A 194 -17.56 -11.58 -9.71
C VAL A 194 -18.55 -12.16 -10.72
N LEU A 195 -18.06 -12.76 -11.81
CA LEU A 195 -18.92 -13.37 -12.84
C LEU A 195 -19.15 -14.86 -12.55
N GLU A 196 -20.38 -15.31 -12.71
CA GLU A 196 -20.72 -16.72 -12.62
C GLU A 196 -20.30 -17.48 -13.88
N SER A 197 -20.00 -18.78 -13.75
CA SER A 197 -19.63 -19.63 -14.88
C SER A 197 -20.70 -19.66 -15.98
N SER A 198 -21.98 -19.53 -15.64
CA SER A 198 -23.10 -19.47 -16.59
C SER A 198 -23.03 -18.20 -17.46
N THR A 199 -22.72 -17.05 -16.86
CA THR A 199 -22.53 -15.78 -17.58
C THR A 199 -21.30 -15.84 -18.49
N ILE A 200 -20.22 -16.45 -18.01
CA ILE A 200 -19.01 -16.67 -18.81
C ILE A 200 -19.31 -17.58 -20.01
N GLU A 201 -20.03 -18.68 -19.78
CA GLU A 201 -20.42 -19.63 -20.82
C GLU A 201 -21.29 -18.96 -21.89
N GLU A 202 -22.33 -18.22 -21.49
CA GLU A 202 -23.19 -17.48 -22.40
C GLU A 202 -22.40 -16.48 -23.25
N ALA A 203 -21.50 -15.71 -22.64
CA ALA A 203 -20.69 -14.72 -23.36
C ALA A 203 -19.74 -15.37 -24.37
N LEU A 204 -19.07 -16.47 -24.00
CA LEU A 204 -18.16 -17.19 -24.89
C LEU A 204 -18.89 -17.87 -26.06
N GLN A 205 -20.15 -18.28 -25.86
CA GLN A 205 -21.00 -18.89 -26.89
C GLN A 205 -21.62 -17.87 -27.85
N THR A 206 -22.05 -16.70 -27.35
CA THR A 206 -22.81 -15.72 -28.13
C THR A 206 -21.93 -14.77 -28.94
N LEU A 207 -20.77 -14.38 -28.39
CA LEU A 207 -19.87 -13.41 -29.00
C LEU A 207 -18.78 -14.12 -29.79
N HIS A 208 -18.93 -14.14 -31.11
CA HIS A 208 -18.03 -14.88 -31.99
C HIS A 208 -16.68 -14.19 -32.19
N ASP A 209 -16.64 -12.86 -32.17
CA ASP A 209 -15.38 -12.12 -32.20
C ASP A 209 -14.68 -12.18 -30.83
N ALA A 210 -13.42 -12.62 -30.83
CA ALA A 210 -12.65 -12.82 -29.61
C ALA A 210 -12.40 -11.50 -28.86
N GLN A 211 -12.15 -10.41 -29.58
CA GLN A 211 -11.88 -9.11 -28.96
C GLN A 211 -13.14 -8.54 -28.34
N ASP A 212 -14.27 -8.56 -29.06
CA ASP A 212 -15.56 -8.13 -28.53
C ASP A 212 -15.98 -8.96 -27.31
N CYS A 213 -15.71 -10.27 -27.33
CA CYS A 213 -15.97 -11.15 -26.20
C CYS A 213 -15.14 -10.75 -24.97
N ALA A 214 -13.82 -10.56 -25.13
CA ALA A 214 -12.95 -10.13 -24.03
C ALA A 214 -13.35 -8.75 -23.48
N GLN A 215 -13.63 -7.79 -24.37
CA GLN A 215 -14.13 -6.46 -24.04
C GLN A 215 -15.43 -6.51 -23.24
N LYS A 216 -16.37 -7.36 -23.67
CA LYS A 216 -17.65 -7.52 -22.99
C LYS A 216 -17.47 -8.16 -21.62
N LEU A 217 -16.68 -9.23 -21.50
CA LEU A 217 -16.43 -9.92 -20.23
C LEU A 217 -15.82 -8.98 -19.18
N VAL A 218 -14.76 -8.25 -19.54
CA VAL A 218 -14.15 -7.23 -18.67
C VAL A 218 -15.17 -6.15 -18.31
N GLY A 219 -15.91 -5.64 -19.30
CA GLY A 219 -16.97 -4.65 -19.06
C GLY A 219 -18.11 -5.13 -18.16
N MET A 220 -18.47 -6.42 -18.21
CA MET A 220 -19.46 -7.02 -17.32
C MET A 220 -18.93 -7.16 -15.89
N ALA A 221 -17.68 -7.59 -15.71
CA ALA A 221 -17.05 -7.70 -14.39
C ALA A 221 -16.96 -6.33 -13.69
N LEU A 222 -16.58 -5.28 -14.42
CA LEU A 222 -16.57 -3.91 -13.87
C LEU A 222 -17.97 -3.43 -13.48
N LYS A 223 -19.00 -3.74 -14.28
CA LYS A 223 -20.41 -3.40 -13.98
C LYS A 223 -20.98 -4.21 -12.82
N ALA A 224 -20.51 -5.44 -12.62
CA ALA A 224 -20.86 -6.29 -11.49
C ALA A 224 -20.21 -5.82 -10.18
N GLY A 225 -19.34 -4.81 -10.22
CA GLY A 225 -18.72 -4.21 -9.04
C GLY A 225 -17.37 -4.82 -8.68
N SER A 226 -16.59 -5.30 -9.66
CA SER A 226 -15.22 -5.76 -9.40
C SER A 226 -14.38 -4.67 -8.74
N THR A 227 -13.75 -5.05 -7.63
CA THR A 227 -12.88 -4.18 -6.83
C THR A 227 -11.40 -4.38 -7.16
N ASP A 228 -11.07 -5.30 -8.06
CA ASP A 228 -9.70 -5.64 -8.44
C ASP A 228 -9.37 -5.25 -9.88
N ASN A 229 -8.12 -5.46 -10.27
CA ASN A 229 -7.72 -5.47 -11.67
C ASN A 229 -8.49 -6.58 -12.41
N VAL A 230 -8.89 -6.30 -13.65
CA VAL A 230 -9.72 -7.23 -14.43
C VAL A 230 -9.06 -7.50 -15.75
N THR A 231 -8.62 -8.74 -15.94
CA THR A 231 -7.92 -9.17 -17.14
C THR A 231 -8.56 -10.43 -17.73
N ALA A 232 -8.72 -10.43 -19.04
CA ALA A 232 -9.20 -11.57 -19.83
C ALA A 232 -8.27 -11.80 -21.02
N VAL A 233 -7.96 -13.06 -21.30
CA VAL A 233 -7.26 -13.52 -22.50
C VAL A 233 -8.12 -14.57 -23.18
N ILE A 234 -8.44 -14.37 -24.45
CA ILE A 234 -9.21 -15.34 -25.24
C ILE A 234 -8.29 -15.93 -26.29
N GLY A 235 -8.37 -17.26 -26.48
CA GLY A 235 -7.58 -18.00 -27.47
C GLY A 235 -8.47 -18.94 -28.28
N ASP A 236 -8.59 -18.68 -29.58
CA ASP A 236 -9.38 -19.50 -30.50
C ASP A 236 -8.49 -20.44 -31.31
N ALA A 237 -8.78 -21.74 -31.24
CA ALA A 237 -8.15 -22.74 -32.09
C ALA A 237 -8.90 -22.90 -33.42
N PHE A 238 -8.16 -22.70 -34.50
CA PHE A 238 -8.64 -22.93 -35.85
C PHE A 238 -8.04 -24.21 -36.41
N ALA A 239 -8.75 -24.87 -37.33
CA ALA A 239 -8.14 -25.89 -38.16
C ALA A 239 -6.95 -25.26 -38.90
N ARG A 240 -5.85 -26.02 -39.06
CA ARG A 240 -4.66 -25.53 -39.77
C ARG A 240 -5.11 -25.03 -41.15
N PRO A 241 -4.99 -23.72 -41.43
CA PRO A 241 -5.53 -23.15 -42.65
C PRO A 241 -4.70 -23.61 -43.86
N GLN A 242 -5.33 -23.72 -45.03
CA GLN A 242 -4.67 -24.16 -46.26
C GLN A 242 -3.61 -23.15 -46.75
N ASN A 243 -3.78 -21.87 -46.39
CA ASN A 243 -2.76 -20.83 -46.48
C ASN A 243 -2.28 -20.48 -45.06
N PRO A 244 -0.98 -20.22 -44.84
CA PRO A 244 -0.55 -19.59 -43.60
C PRO A 244 -1.40 -18.34 -43.37
N LEU A 245 -1.98 -18.21 -42.17
CA LEU A 245 -2.61 -16.94 -41.79
C LEU A 245 -1.52 -15.87 -41.76
N GLU A 246 -1.90 -14.60 -41.96
CA GLU A 246 -1.01 -13.51 -41.56
C GLU A 246 -0.62 -13.71 -40.09
N ASP A 247 0.69 -13.71 -39.83
CA ASP A 247 1.24 -13.82 -38.48
C ASP A 247 0.58 -12.75 -37.62
N GLN A 248 -0.04 -13.18 -36.52
CA GLN A 248 -0.61 -12.27 -35.55
C GLN A 248 0.53 -11.60 -34.77
N THR A 249 0.53 -10.27 -34.75
CA THR A 249 1.34 -9.50 -33.79
C THR A 249 0.90 -9.83 -32.36
N PRO A 250 1.79 -10.39 -31.50
CA PRO A 250 1.44 -10.69 -30.12
C PRO A 250 0.99 -9.44 -29.36
N LEU A 251 -0.02 -9.61 -28.51
CA LEU A 251 -0.58 -8.54 -27.67
C LEU A 251 -0.09 -8.69 -26.23
N VAL A 252 0.32 -7.57 -25.63
CA VAL A 252 0.73 -7.49 -24.23
C VAL A 252 -0.22 -6.57 -23.47
N GLY A 253 -0.74 -7.03 -22.34
CA GLY A 253 -1.67 -6.28 -21.50
C GLY A 253 -1.17 -6.06 -20.07
N GLY A 254 -1.83 -5.14 -19.37
CA GLY A 254 -1.55 -4.85 -17.95
C GLY A 254 -0.20 -4.17 -17.70
N ALA A 255 0.45 -4.49 -16.60
CA ALA A 255 1.76 -3.95 -16.20
C ALA A 255 2.87 -4.28 -17.20
N ALA A 256 2.82 -5.47 -17.82
CA ALA A 256 3.80 -5.91 -18.82
C ALA A 256 3.86 -4.98 -20.06
N SER A 257 2.81 -4.20 -20.35
CA SER A 257 2.81 -3.20 -21.41
C SER A 257 3.90 -2.13 -21.24
N ALA A 258 4.36 -1.87 -20.01
CA ALA A 258 5.50 -0.97 -19.77
C ALA A 258 6.86 -1.57 -20.20
N SER A 259 6.92 -2.89 -20.42
CA SER A 259 8.14 -3.65 -20.78
C SER A 259 8.06 -4.29 -22.18
N MET A 260 7.22 -3.77 -23.08
CA MET A 260 7.04 -4.31 -24.44
C MET A 260 8.34 -4.44 -25.23
N ALA A 261 9.28 -3.51 -25.07
CA ALA A 261 10.57 -3.59 -25.77
C ALA A 261 11.35 -4.87 -25.44
N ALA A 262 11.41 -5.24 -24.15
CA ALA A 262 12.10 -6.46 -23.72
C ALA A 262 11.37 -7.72 -24.20
N ILE A 263 10.04 -7.67 -24.29
CA ILE A 263 9.24 -8.78 -24.83
C ILE A 263 9.46 -8.90 -26.34
N ALA A 264 9.48 -7.79 -27.09
CA ALA A 264 9.77 -7.78 -28.52
C ALA A 264 11.15 -8.37 -28.82
N ASP A 265 12.14 -8.08 -27.98
CA ASP A 265 13.49 -8.66 -28.08
C ASP A 265 13.49 -10.18 -27.84
N ILE A 266 12.73 -10.66 -26.85
CA ILE A 266 12.64 -12.09 -26.53
C ILE A 266 11.95 -12.88 -27.64
N VAL A 267 10.83 -12.35 -28.17
CA VAL A 267 10.05 -13.01 -29.24
C VAL A 267 10.66 -12.72 -30.63
N ASN A 268 11.64 -11.82 -30.71
CA ASN A 268 12.28 -11.36 -31.94
C ASN A 268 11.28 -10.98 -33.06
N ARG A 269 10.16 -10.36 -32.69
CA ARG A 269 9.11 -9.88 -33.60
C ARG A 269 8.38 -8.67 -33.00
N PRO A 270 7.62 -7.91 -33.81
CA PRO A 270 6.84 -6.79 -33.28
C PRO A 270 5.84 -7.27 -32.24
N VAL A 271 5.64 -6.50 -31.17
CA VAL A 271 4.58 -6.73 -30.18
C VAL A 271 3.73 -5.47 -30.04
N ALA A 272 2.44 -5.64 -29.77
CA ALA A 272 1.51 -4.52 -29.65
C ALA A 272 0.85 -4.47 -28.27
N SER A 273 0.48 -3.28 -27.82
CA SER A 273 -0.29 -3.12 -26.60
C SER A 273 -1.71 -3.65 -26.78
N ALA A 274 -2.26 -4.25 -25.72
CA ALA A 274 -3.65 -4.67 -25.65
C ALA A 274 -4.61 -3.53 -26.03
N PRO A 275 -5.71 -3.81 -26.75
CA PRO A 275 -6.72 -2.81 -27.09
C PRO A 275 -7.33 -2.20 -25.83
N ALA A 276 -7.47 -0.88 -25.82
CA ALA A 276 -8.12 -0.16 -24.72
C ALA A 276 -9.58 -0.61 -24.55
N LEU A 277 -10.09 -0.58 -23.32
CA LEU A 277 -11.45 -1.01 -23.03
C LEU A 277 -12.47 -0.03 -23.67
N MET A 278 -13.19 -0.49 -24.69
CA MET A 278 -14.16 0.30 -25.46
C MET A 278 -15.37 0.70 -24.63
N TYR A 279 -15.81 -0.19 -23.73
CA TYR A 279 -16.92 0.06 -22.82
C TYR A 279 -16.56 0.99 -21.64
N ALA A 280 -15.28 1.38 -21.50
CA ALA A 280 -14.81 2.29 -20.45
C ALA A 280 -15.15 3.76 -20.72
N LYS A 281 -15.52 4.13 -21.96
CA LYS A 281 -15.78 5.53 -22.37
C LYS A 281 -16.82 6.29 -21.51
N ASN A 282 -17.50 5.62 -20.58
CA ASN A 282 -18.40 6.23 -19.60
C ASN A 282 -18.18 5.80 -18.13
N SER A 283 -17.07 5.14 -17.79
CA SER A 283 -16.84 4.63 -16.43
C SER A 283 -16.64 5.76 -15.41
N PRO A 284 -17.16 5.64 -14.18
CA PRO A 284 -16.95 6.63 -13.13
C PRO A 284 -15.47 6.83 -12.77
N ALA A 285 -14.68 5.75 -12.81
CA ALA A 285 -13.25 5.77 -12.47
C ALA A 285 -12.42 6.61 -13.45
N GLN A 286 -12.72 6.55 -14.74
CA GLN A 286 -12.00 7.33 -15.76
C GLN A 286 -12.37 8.82 -15.68
N ARG A 287 -13.64 9.17 -15.39
CA ARG A 287 -14.02 10.56 -15.10
C ARG A 287 -13.29 11.12 -13.88
N ALA A 288 -13.13 10.32 -12.83
CA ALA A 288 -12.37 10.72 -11.65
C ALA A 288 -10.88 10.91 -11.98
N ALA A 289 -10.28 10.03 -12.79
CA ALA A 289 -8.90 10.15 -13.24
C ALA A 289 -8.66 11.36 -14.16
N GLU A 290 -9.63 11.73 -14.99
CA GLU A 290 -9.59 12.95 -15.82
C GLU A 290 -9.73 14.22 -14.99
N LEU A 291 -10.62 14.23 -13.98
CA LEU A 291 -10.78 15.34 -13.04
C LEU A 291 -9.56 15.55 -12.13
N ALA A 292 -8.78 14.49 -11.88
CA ALA A 292 -7.56 14.56 -11.08
C ALA A 292 -6.35 15.11 -11.84
N LYS A 293 -6.43 15.26 -13.18
CA LYS A 293 -5.36 15.88 -13.96
C LYS A 293 -5.42 17.41 -13.80
N PRO A 294 -4.31 18.09 -13.45
CA PRO A 294 -4.29 19.53 -13.37
C PRO A 294 -4.58 20.14 -14.75
N ALA A 295 -5.57 21.04 -14.81
CA ALA A 295 -5.97 21.68 -16.06
C ALA A 295 -4.78 22.45 -16.68
N PRO A 296 -4.51 22.29 -17.99
CA PRO A 296 -3.49 23.08 -18.65
C PRO A 296 -3.90 24.56 -18.66
N VAL A 297 -2.97 25.44 -18.29
CA VAL A 297 -3.13 26.89 -18.38
C VAL A 297 -3.14 27.27 -19.86
N VAL A 298 -4.30 27.63 -20.39
CA VAL A 298 -4.49 28.06 -21.78
C VAL A 298 -4.09 29.54 -21.92
N PRO A 299 -3.14 29.93 -22.79
CA PRO A 299 -3.01 31.30 -23.26
C PRO A 299 -4.07 31.59 -24.33
N THR A 300 -4.65 32.78 -24.25
CA THR A 300 -5.66 33.34 -25.16
C THR A 300 -5.22 33.32 -26.63
N ALA A 301 -5.75 32.37 -27.40
CA ALA A 301 -5.90 32.46 -28.85
C ALA A 301 -7.18 31.70 -29.27
N ALA A 302 -7.89 32.21 -30.27
CA ALA A 302 -9.20 31.73 -30.71
C ALA A 302 -9.24 30.22 -30.98
N PRO A 303 -10.34 29.52 -30.62
CA PRO A 303 -10.39 28.07 -30.74
C PRO A 303 -10.46 27.66 -32.21
N ALA A 304 -9.41 26.99 -32.69
CA ALA A 304 -9.51 26.10 -33.83
C ALA A 304 -10.56 25.01 -33.51
N PRO A 305 -11.28 24.46 -34.51
CA PRO A 305 -12.24 23.39 -34.26
C PRO A 305 -11.54 22.23 -33.55
N VAL A 306 -11.95 21.98 -32.31
CA VAL A 306 -11.46 20.87 -31.49
C VAL A 306 -11.88 19.59 -32.20
N GLN A 307 -10.93 18.96 -32.86
CA GLN A 307 -11.10 17.59 -33.33
C GLN A 307 -11.34 16.71 -32.09
N PRO A 308 -12.28 15.74 -32.12
CA PRO A 308 -12.45 14.80 -31.02
C PRO A 308 -11.09 14.15 -30.71
N PRO A 309 -10.74 13.87 -29.45
CA PRO A 309 -9.53 13.12 -29.15
C PRO A 309 -9.58 11.78 -29.89
N GLU A 310 -8.59 11.54 -30.75
CA GLU A 310 -8.41 10.24 -31.38
C GLU A 310 -8.33 9.17 -30.28
N PRO A 311 -8.97 8.00 -30.46
CA PRO A 311 -8.88 6.91 -29.49
C PRO A 311 -7.39 6.55 -29.29
N PRO A 312 -6.98 6.09 -28.09
CA PRO A 312 -5.60 5.70 -27.86
C PRO A 312 -5.23 4.60 -28.87
N GLU A 313 -4.37 4.94 -29.83
CA GLU A 313 -3.88 4.00 -30.82
C GLU A 313 -3.08 2.89 -30.12
N GLN A 314 -3.28 1.65 -30.55
CA GLN A 314 -2.47 0.54 -30.07
C GLN A 314 -1.01 0.83 -30.41
N THR A 315 -0.15 0.85 -29.39
CA THR A 315 1.28 1.10 -29.59
C THR A 315 1.94 -0.20 -30.02
N VAL A 316 2.64 -0.19 -31.14
CA VAL A 316 3.45 -1.31 -31.64
C VAL A 316 4.91 -1.03 -31.34
N VAL A 317 5.62 -2.02 -30.79
CA VAL A 317 7.04 -1.93 -30.47
C VAL A 317 7.82 -2.97 -31.27
N GLN A 318 8.84 -2.50 -31.98
CA GLN A 318 9.76 -3.33 -32.76
C GLN A 318 10.89 -3.92 -31.89
N PRO A 319 11.43 -5.09 -32.26
CA PRO A 319 12.66 -5.64 -31.67
C PRO A 319 13.84 -4.68 -31.83
N SER A 320 14.82 -4.77 -30.93
CA SER A 320 16.01 -3.92 -30.90
C SER A 320 16.83 -3.97 -32.19
N GLU A 321 16.95 -5.12 -32.86
CA GLU A 321 17.64 -5.20 -34.15
C GLU A 321 16.95 -4.37 -35.25
N VAL A 322 15.62 -4.32 -35.25
CA VAL A 322 14.84 -3.52 -36.20
C VAL A 322 14.85 -2.05 -35.77
N ARG A 323 14.72 -1.76 -34.46
CA ARG A 323 14.83 -0.41 -33.92
C ARG A 323 16.19 0.22 -34.26
N ALA A 324 17.27 -0.55 -34.10
CA ALA A 324 18.62 -0.13 -34.48
C ALA A 324 18.76 0.11 -36.00
N LYS A 325 18.05 -0.66 -36.83
CA LYS A 325 18.04 -0.49 -38.30
C LYS A 325 17.12 0.63 -38.79
N GLU A 326 16.00 0.89 -38.12
CA GLU A 326 15.09 2.01 -38.41
C GLU A 326 15.67 3.34 -37.92
N ASP A 327 16.44 3.30 -36.83
CA ASP A 327 17.35 4.37 -36.42
C ASP A 327 18.58 4.49 -37.37
N GLU A 328 18.70 3.61 -38.37
CA GLU A 328 19.71 3.63 -39.46
C GLU A 328 19.07 3.79 -40.86
N ILE A 329 18.60 5.00 -41.17
CA ILE A 329 18.88 5.60 -42.48
C ILE A 329 19.95 6.66 -42.23
N PRO A 330 21.11 6.59 -42.91
CA PRO A 330 22.39 6.96 -42.32
C PRO A 330 22.53 8.48 -42.23
N ASP A 331 22.61 8.99 -41.01
CA ASP A 331 23.66 9.97 -40.73
C ASP A 331 24.84 9.15 -40.24
N LEU A 332 25.92 9.10 -41.03
CA LEU A 332 27.19 8.51 -40.64
C LEU A 332 27.79 9.40 -39.55
N ASP A 333 27.26 9.28 -38.34
CA ASP A 333 27.82 9.84 -37.13
C ASP A 333 28.10 8.70 -36.15
N THR A 334 29.02 7.82 -36.56
CA THR A 334 29.59 6.75 -35.75
C THR A 334 30.50 7.28 -34.62
N GLY A 335 30.47 8.57 -34.28
CA GLY A 335 31.37 9.13 -33.26
C GLY A 335 32.85 8.98 -33.60
N GLU A 336 33.18 8.68 -34.86
CA GLU A 336 34.52 8.58 -35.39
C GLU A 336 34.69 9.64 -36.47
N ILE A 337 35.14 10.83 -36.04
CA ILE A 337 35.65 11.95 -36.84
C ILE A 337 34.59 12.60 -37.76
N PRO A 338 34.16 13.86 -37.49
CA PRO A 338 33.12 14.53 -38.26
C PRO A 338 33.54 14.73 -39.71
N VAL A 339 32.64 14.39 -40.64
CA VAL A 339 32.85 14.59 -42.07
C VAL A 339 32.61 16.05 -42.43
N VAL A 340 33.67 16.79 -42.76
CA VAL A 340 33.58 18.22 -43.09
C VAL A 340 33.54 18.40 -44.61
N GLN A 341 32.57 19.18 -45.10
CA GLN A 341 32.52 19.61 -46.49
C GLN A 341 33.44 20.80 -46.68
N LYS A 342 34.51 20.61 -47.46
CA LYS A 342 35.45 21.67 -47.81
C LYS A 342 34.82 22.68 -48.74
N SER A 343 35.43 23.86 -48.79
CA SER A 343 35.04 24.96 -49.69
C SER A 343 35.10 24.61 -51.20
N ASP A 344 35.80 23.55 -51.58
CA ASP A 344 35.86 22.99 -52.94
C ASP A 344 34.74 21.95 -53.22
N GLY A 345 33.84 21.72 -52.27
CA GLY A 345 32.70 20.81 -52.36
C GLY A 345 33.00 19.35 -52.05
N ARG A 346 34.26 18.99 -51.73
CA ARG A 346 34.64 17.63 -51.35
C ARG A 346 34.42 17.39 -49.86
N PHE A 347 33.95 16.19 -49.52
CA PHE A 347 33.79 15.75 -48.14
C PHE A 347 35.05 15.02 -47.68
N THR A 348 35.55 15.35 -46.49
CA THR A 348 36.71 14.69 -45.89
C THR A 348 36.39 14.22 -44.48
N ALA A 349 36.87 13.03 -44.13
CA ALA A 349 36.79 12.45 -42.79
C ALA A 349 38.20 12.12 -42.24
N ASP A 350 39.25 12.67 -42.87
CA ASP A 350 40.63 12.41 -42.48
C ASP A 350 40.95 13.14 -41.17
N PRO A 351 41.35 12.42 -40.09
CA PRO A 351 41.65 13.02 -38.80
C PRO A 351 42.87 13.95 -38.78
N ASN A 352 43.70 13.97 -39.84
CA ASN A 352 44.80 14.91 -40.00
C ASN A 352 44.45 16.16 -40.83
N ASP A 353 43.19 16.31 -41.27
CA ASP A 353 42.74 17.49 -42.00
C ASP A 353 42.44 18.67 -41.05
N PRO A 354 43.01 19.87 -41.28
CA PRO A 354 42.83 21.00 -40.36
C PRO A 354 41.38 21.43 -40.17
N GLU A 355 40.52 21.32 -41.20
CA GLU A 355 39.10 21.72 -41.10
C GLU A 355 38.27 20.73 -40.25
N VAL A 356 38.66 19.45 -40.27
CA VAL A 356 38.05 18.38 -39.47
C VAL A 356 38.45 18.49 -38.00
N VAL A 357 39.72 18.81 -37.73
CA VAL A 357 40.24 19.02 -36.38
C VAL A 357 39.55 20.20 -35.68
N ASP A 358 39.34 21.32 -36.39
CA ASP A 358 38.64 22.48 -35.85
C ASP A 358 37.17 22.18 -35.53
N ALA A 359 36.50 21.37 -36.37
CA ALA A 359 35.12 20.93 -36.13
C ALA A 359 35.00 20.08 -34.85
N ILE A 360 35.91 19.13 -34.62
CA ILE A 360 35.96 18.32 -33.38
C ILE A 360 36.14 19.21 -32.15
N HIS A 361 37.01 20.22 -32.23
CA HIS A 361 37.26 21.14 -31.11
C HIS A 361 36.04 22.01 -30.78
N LEU A 362 35.31 22.47 -31.79
CA LEU A 362 34.07 23.24 -31.64
C LEU A 362 32.97 22.41 -30.98
N GLU A 363 32.79 21.18 -31.42
CA GLU A 363 31.77 20.26 -30.91
C GLU A 363 32.03 19.89 -29.44
N HIS A 364 33.27 19.53 -29.10
CA HIS A 364 33.69 19.26 -27.72
C HIS A 364 33.52 20.50 -26.81
N ALA A 365 33.73 21.71 -27.32
CA ALA A 365 33.52 22.94 -26.56
C ALA A 365 32.04 23.23 -26.29
N GLN A 366 31.15 22.90 -27.23
CA GLN A 366 29.70 23.05 -27.09
C GLN A 366 29.11 22.01 -26.12
N ALA A 367 29.51 20.74 -26.24
CA ALA A 367 29.11 19.68 -25.33
C ALA A 367 29.48 20.00 -23.87
N ARG A 368 30.71 20.51 -23.63
CA ARG A 368 31.15 20.95 -22.29
C ARG A 368 30.32 22.12 -21.74
N LYS A 369 29.80 23.02 -22.58
CA LYS A 369 28.93 24.13 -22.15
C LYS A 369 27.53 23.64 -21.79
N ALA A 370 26.95 22.71 -22.55
CA ALA A 370 25.63 22.12 -22.30
C ALA A 370 25.60 21.33 -20.98
N ASP A 371 26.66 20.58 -20.70
CA ASP A 371 26.77 19.79 -19.46
C ASP A 371 26.89 20.66 -18.20
N ARG A 372 27.57 21.82 -18.32
CA ARG A 372 27.72 22.78 -17.21
C ARG A 372 26.40 23.45 -16.84
N SER A 373 25.56 23.78 -17.83
CA SER A 373 24.27 24.45 -17.58
C SER A 373 23.24 23.52 -16.95
N ARG A 374 23.22 22.23 -17.34
CA ARG A 374 22.31 21.21 -16.80
C ARG A 374 22.61 20.91 -15.32
N ARG A 375 23.89 20.80 -14.96
CA ARG A 375 24.32 20.56 -13.56
C ARG A 375 24.07 21.77 -12.65
N PHE A 376 24.21 22.99 -13.17
CA PHE A 376 23.89 24.21 -12.40
C PHE A 376 22.39 24.31 -12.12
N ARG A 377 21.53 24.10 -13.13
CA ARG A 377 20.08 24.17 -12.98
C ARG A 377 19.54 23.15 -11.96
N ASN A 378 20.05 21.92 -11.97
CA ASN A 378 19.61 20.89 -11.01
C ASN A 378 20.05 21.20 -9.57
N ARG A 379 21.20 21.86 -9.37
CA ARG A 379 21.64 22.33 -8.04
C ARG A 379 20.80 23.49 -7.52
N VAL A 380 20.43 24.43 -8.39
CA VAL A 380 19.55 25.54 -8.01
C VAL A 380 18.15 25.04 -7.64
N VAL A 381 17.56 24.13 -8.44
CA VAL A 381 16.25 23.55 -8.15
C VAL A 381 16.26 22.76 -6.83
N GLY A 382 17.29 21.94 -6.59
CA GLY A 382 17.44 21.23 -5.32
C GLY A 382 17.58 22.16 -4.11
N GLY A 383 18.32 23.27 -4.26
CA GLY A 383 18.45 24.29 -3.21
C GLY A 383 17.14 25.00 -2.88
N VAL A 384 16.34 25.34 -3.89
CA VAL A 384 15.03 25.98 -3.71
C VAL A 384 14.04 25.06 -2.99
N VAL A 385 14.00 23.77 -3.36
CA VAL A 385 13.13 22.80 -2.69
C VAL A 385 13.52 22.62 -1.22
N ALA A 386 14.82 22.52 -0.92
CA ALA A 386 15.30 22.43 0.46
C ALA A 386 14.94 23.68 1.29
N ALA A 387 15.02 24.88 0.70
CA ALA A 387 14.65 26.13 1.36
C ALA A 387 13.14 26.19 1.67
N ILE A 388 12.28 25.69 0.78
CA ILE A 388 10.82 25.63 1.00
C ILE A 388 10.48 24.67 2.14
N VAL A 389 11.11 23.49 2.19
CA VAL A 389 10.90 22.52 3.28
C VAL A 389 11.35 23.10 4.62
N LEU A 390 12.50 23.78 4.67
CA LEU A 390 12.96 24.47 5.87
C LEU A 390 12.00 25.57 6.30
N ALA A 391 11.49 26.39 5.37
CA ALA A 391 10.51 27.42 5.67
C ALA A 391 9.20 26.82 6.24
N ALA A 392 8.71 25.71 5.67
CA ALA A 392 7.53 25.02 6.19
C ALA A 392 7.74 24.47 7.61
N LEU A 393 8.92 23.91 7.91
CA LEU A 393 9.28 23.47 9.26
C LEU A 393 9.35 24.64 10.25
N PHE A 394 9.94 25.77 9.84
CA PHE A 394 9.98 26.98 10.68
C PHE A 394 8.58 27.55 10.95
N ILE A 395 7.70 27.57 9.95
CA ILE A 395 6.31 28.02 10.11
C ILE A 395 5.56 27.09 11.06
N GLY A 396 5.72 25.76 10.91
CA GLY A 396 5.12 24.78 11.80
C GLY A 396 5.60 24.92 13.25
N ALA A 397 6.91 25.10 13.45
CA ALA A 397 7.50 25.32 14.77
C ALA A 397 7.03 26.65 15.40
N TRP A 398 6.92 27.72 14.60
CA TRP A 398 6.42 29.01 15.07
C TRP A 398 4.94 28.95 15.46
N ALA A 399 4.10 28.26 14.67
CA ALA A 399 2.69 28.05 15.00
C ALA A 399 2.52 27.24 16.29
N ALA A 400 3.31 26.18 16.48
CA ALA A 400 3.32 25.40 17.71
C ALA A 400 3.76 26.22 18.93
N TYR A 401 4.79 27.06 18.77
CA TYR A 401 5.26 27.97 19.82
C TYR A 401 4.20 29.03 20.18
N ALA A 402 3.60 29.66 19.18
CA ALA A 402 2.55 30.66 19.37
C ALA A 402 1.33 30.07 20.08
N TRP A 403 0.92 28.84 19.71
CA TRP A 403 -0.15 28.12 20.40
C TRP A 403 0.21 27.81 21.85
N SER A 404 1.43 27.31 22.12
CA SER A 404 1.89 27.04 23.48
C SER A 404 1.79 28.26 24.40
N GLN A 405 2.04 29.46 23.89
CA GLN A 405 1.97 30.71 24.67
C GLN A 405 0.54 31.16 25.01
N THR A 406 -0.49 30.52 24.44
CA THR A 406 -1.90 30.80 24.78
C THR A 406 -2.40 29.99 25.99
N GLN A 407 -1.63 29.02 26.45
CA GLN A 407 -2.01 28.12 27.54
C GLN A 407 -1.39 28.57 28.86
N TYR A 408 -2.14 28.42 29.95
CA TYR A 408 -1.67 28.67 31.32
C TYR A 408 -1.79 27.39 32.13
N TYR A 409 -0.90 27.16 33.10
CA TYR A 409 -1.07 26.05 34.02
C TYR A 409 -0.65 26.41 35.45
N LEU A 410 -1.23 25.67 36.39
CA LEU A 410 -0.92 25.76 37.82
C LEU A 410 0.00 24.61 38.22
N GLY A 411 1.17 24.95 38.73
CA GLY A 411 2.17 23.99 39.21
C GLY A 411 2.75 24.39 40.57
N SER A 412 3.60 23.52 41.14
CA SER A 412 4.35 23.83 42.36
C SER A 412 5.82 24.10 42.02
N GLU A 413 6.32 25.25 42.46
CA GLU A 413 7.74 25.61 42.35
C GLU A 413 8.21 26.13 43.71
N ASN A 414 9.31 25.58 44.24
CA ASN A 414 9.88 25.98 45.53
C ASN A 414 8.88 26.01 46.70
N ASN A 415 8.02 24.98 46.78
CA ASN A 415 6.96 24.81 47.79
C ASN A 415 5.84 25.86 47.75
N THR A 416 5.65 26.53 46.63
CA THR A 416 4.61 27.57 46.46
C THR A 416 3.82 27.34 45.17
N VAL A 417 2.51 27.53 45.22
CA VAL A 417 1.65 27.45 44.03
C VAL A 417 2.00 28.59 43.08
N THR A 418 2.39 28.27 41.85
CA THR A 418 2.83 29.23 40.85
C THR A 418 2.03 29.05 39.56
N VAL A 419 1.62 30.18 38.97
CA VAL A 419 0.95 30.21 37.68
C VAL A 419 2.02 30.36 36.60
N PHE A 420 2.07 29.38 35.70
CA PHE A 420 2.95 29.35 34.55
C PHE A 420 2.18 29.65 33.27
N GLN A 421 2.81 30.33 32.32
CA GLN A 421 2.30 30.48 30.96
C GLN A 421 3.15 29.63 30.02
N GLY A 422 2.51 28.71 29.30
CA GLY A 422 3.15 27.72 28.45
C GLY A 422 2.57 26.31 28.65
N VAL A 423 3.23 25.33 28.03
CA VAL A 423 2.94 23.89 28.21
C VAL A 423 4.04 23.28 29.09
N PRO A 424 3.72 22.38 30.04
CA PRO A 424 4.69 21.73 30.92
C PRO A 424 5.50 20.64 30.20
N THR A 425 6.16 20.98 29.09
CA THR A 425 7.02 20.08 28.31
C THR A 425 8.35 20.75 27.98
N ASN A 426 9.43 19.96 28.05
CA ASN A 426 10.75 20.36 27.61
C ASN A 426 11.03 19.72 26.25
N ILE A 427 11.24 20.55 25.25
CA ILE A 427 11.55 20.11 23.88
C ILE A 427 12.94 20.64 23.53
N PHE A 428 13.91 19.74 23.35
CA PHE A 428 15.31 20.06 23.02
C PHE A 428 16.02 21.01 24.01
N GLY A 429 15.69 20.97 25.31
CA GLY A 429 16.38 21.74 26.35
C GLY A 429 15.88 23.18 26.51
N ILE A 430 14.83 23.57 25.78
CA ILE A 430 14.18 24.88 25.90
C ILE A 430 12.90 24.71 26.71
N GLU A 431 12.83 25.40 27.83
CA GLU A 431 11.60 25.49 28.63
C GLU A 431 10.60 26.39 27.88
N LEU A 432 9.49 25.79 27.44
CA LEU A 432 8.42 26.49 26.71
C LEU A 432 7.40 27.14 27.65
N PHE A 433 7.77 27.30 28.92
CA PHE A 433 6.95 27.92 29.95
C PHE A 433 7.77 28.90 30.79
N HIS A 434 7.10 29.90 31.36
CA HIS A 434 7.69 30.83 32.31
C HIS A 434 6.71 31.14 33.43
N ALA A 435 7.22 31.40 34.63
CA ALA A 435 6.41 31.75 35.78
C ALA A 435 5.87 33.18 35.62
N VAL A 436 4.55 33.33 35.50
CA VAL A 436 3.90 34.64 35.41
C VAL A 436 3.64 35.22 36.80
N LYS A 437 3.26 34.36 37.77
CA LYS A 437 2.93 34.81 39.12
C LYS A 437 3.14 33.74 40.18
N LYS A 438 3.95 34.07 41.19
CA LYS A 438 4.11 33.27 42.42
C LYS A 438 3.04 33.69 43.43
N THR A 439 2.29 32.74 43.97
CA THR A 439 1.31 33.02 45.04
C THR A 439 1.98 32.97 46.41
N ASP A 440 1.23 33.21 47.47
CA ASP A 440 1.64 33.09 48.88
C ASP A 440 1.21 31.75 49.52
N ILE A 441 0.59 30.87 48.73
CA ILE A 441 0.03 29.60 49.21
C ILE A 441 1.13 28.52 49.16
N LYS A 442 1.49 27.97 50.32
CA LYS A 442 2.46 26.89 50.41
C LYS A 442 1.84 25.55 50.01
N THR A 443 2.52 24.82 49.14
CA THR A 443 2.04 23.53 48.64
C THR A 443 1.95 22.49 49.76
N SER A 444 2.87 22.53 50.72
CA SER A 444 2.88 21.62 51.89
C SER A 444 1.69 21.79 52.85
N GLU A 445 0.98 22.92 52.80
CA GLU A 445 -0.16 23.21 53.69
C GLU A 445 -1.51 22.91 53.01
N LEU A 446 -1.49 22.46 51.75
CA LEU A 446 -2.67 22.06 50.99
C LEU A 446 -3.04 20.59 51.23
N PRO A 447 -4.31 20.21 51.08
CA PRO A 447 -4.73 18.80 51.10
C PRO A 447 -3.98 17.94 50.09
N GLU A 448 -3.76 16.67 50.41
CA GLU A 448 -3.02 15.69 49.58
C GLU A 448 -3.58 15.60 48.14
N GLN A 449 -4.90 15.72 47.98
CA GLN A 449 -5.59 15.75 46.68
C GLN A 449 -5.15 16.93 45.79
N TRP A 450 -4.87 18.09 46.39
CA TRP A 450 -4.39 19.27 45.68
C TRP A 450 -2.89 19.19 45.39
N GLN A 451 -2.12 18.55 46.28
CA GLN A 451 -0.70 18.32 46.06
C GLN A 451 -0.46 17.42 44.84
N ASP A 452 -1.21 16.32 44.71
CA ASP A 452 -1.12 15.40 43.57
C ASP A 452 -1.55 16.08 42.25
N ARG A 453 -2.65 16.84 42.27
CA ARG A 453 -3.11 17.58 41.09
C ARG A 453 -2.14 18.67 40.62
N LEU A 454 -1.49 19.35 41.56
CA LEU A 454 -0.46 20.36 41.25
C LEU A 454 0.83 19.72 40.70
N GLN A 455 1.12 18.46 41.01
CA GLN A 455 2.22 17.71 40.39
C GLN A 455 1.90 17.34 38.93
N THR A 456 0.63 17.07 38.62
CA THR A 456 0.20 16.75 37.24
C THR A 456 -0.02 17.98 36.34
N ALA A 457 0.18 19.20 36.85
CA ALA A 457 -0.07 20.49 36.19
C ALA A 457 -1.51 20.67 35.68
N ILE A 458 -2.28 21.57 36.30
CA ILE A 458 -3.66 21.85 35.89
C ILE A 458 -3.65 22.93 34.80
N THR A 459 -4.12 22.62 33.58
CA THR A 459 -4.10 23.53 32.43
C THR A 459 -5.37 24.36 32.29
N PHE A 460 -5.24 25.61 31.85
CA PHE A 460 -6.29 26.61 31.66
C PHE A 460 -6.09 27.38 30.35
N ASN A 461 -7.19 27.81 29.74
CA ASN A 461 -7.17 28.55 28.47
C ASN A 461 -7.00 30.07 28.65
N SER A 462 -7.04 30.57 29.89
CA SER A 462 -6.92 31.99 30.22
C SER A 462 -6.25 32.19 31.59
N TYR A 463 -5.59 33.33 31.75
CA TYR A 463 -5.01 33.76 33.03
C TYR A 463 -6.09 34.00 34.10
N ASP A 464 -7.25 34.54 33.70
CA ASP A 464 -8.34 34.82 34.62
C ASP A 464 -8.92 33.51 35.18
N ASP A 465 -9.11 32.49 34.33
CA ASP A 465 -9.55 31.16 34.76
C ASP A 465 -8.56 30.52 35.75
N ALA A 466 -7.26 30.64 35.50
CA ALA A 466 -6.23 30.14 36.39
C ALA A 466 -6.26 30.88 37.74
N MET A 467 -6.49 32.19 37.74
CA MET A 467 -6.58 33.00 38.95
C MET A 467 -7.85 32.75 39.76
N ASP A 468 -8.99 32.52 39.10
CA ASP A 468 -10.23 32.11 39.75
C ASP A 468 -10.06 30.77 40.45
N HIS A 469 -9.30 29.84 39.83
CA HIS A 469 -8.96 28.57 40.45
C HIS A 469 -8.03 28.72 41.66
N VAL A 470 -7.07 29.65 41.61
CA VAL A 470 -6.24 29.99 42.79
C VAL A 470 -7.10 30.52 43.94
N GLN A 471 -8.11 31.34 43.63
CA GLN A 471 -9.03 31.85 44.65
C GLN A 471 -9.89 30.75 45.27
N LEU A 472 -10.35 29.80 44.45
CA LEU A 472 -11.08 28.62 44.93
C LEU A 472 -10.21 27.77 45.88
N ILE A 473 -8.97 27.50 45.49
CA ILE A 473 -7.99 26.78 46.33
C ILE A 473 -7.79 27.53 47.65
N ARG A 474 -7.68 28.87 47.61
CA ARG A 474 -7.53 29.70 48.81
C ARG A 474 -8.77 29.62 49.71
N GLN A 475 -9.98 29.68 49.17
CA GLN A 475 -11.22 29.57 49.94
C GLN A 475 -11.34 28.21 50.63
N GLN A 476 -11.12 27.13 49.89
CA GLN A 476 -11.16 25.78 50.45
C GLN A 476 -10.10 25.57 51.54
N TRP A 477 -8.90 26.13 51.34
CA TRP A 477 -7.84 26.09 52.35
C TRP A 477 -8.24 26.85 53.63
N GLN A 478 -8.84 28.04 53.50
CA GLN A 478 -9.32 28.82 54.65
C GLN A 478 -10.45 28.11 55.41
N GLU A 479 -11.39 27.49 54.70
CA GLU A 479 -12.47 26.69 55.32
C GLU A 479 -11.92 25.48 56.09
N LEU A 480 -10.91 24.81 55.53
CA LEU A 480 -10.25 23.69 56.20
C LEU A 480 -9.49 24.13 57.46
N GLN A 481 -8.79 25.26 57.42
CA GLN A 481 -8.13 25.81 58.60
C GLN A 481 -9.15 26.18 59.68
N ALA A 482 -10.24 26.85 59.32
CA ALA A 482 -11.32 27.19 60.26
C ALA A 482 -11.96 25.92 60.88
N LYS A 483 -12.14 24.86 60.09
CA LYS A 483 -12.65 23.58 60.58
C LYS A 483 -11.65 22.89 61.53
N ASN A 484 -10.37 22.87 61.19
CA ASN A 484 -9.32 22.30 62.04
C ASN A 484 -9.16 23.08 63.35
N GLU A 485 -9.30 24.40 63.33
CA GLU A 485 -9.31 25.25 64.53
C GLU A 485 -10.53 24.98 65.41
N GLN A 486 -11.72 24.84 64.82
CA GLN A 486 -12.95 24.46 65.54
C GLN A 486 -12.82 23.06 66.17
N GLU A 487 -12.27 22.08 65.45
CA GLU A 487 -12.02 20.74 65.97
C GLU A 487 -10.94 20.74 67.07
N ALA A 488 -9.88 21.53 66.92
CA ALA A 488 -8.85 21.70 67.95
C ALA A 488 -9.42 22.37 69.21
N GLN A 489 -10.31 23.36 69.05
CA GLN A 489 -10.99 24.02 70.15
C GLN A 489 -11.99 23.07 70.83
N ALA A 490 -12.78 22.32 70.05
CA ALA A 490 -13.69 21.29 70.57
C ALA A 490 -12.93 20.17 71.31
N LYS A 491 -11.76 19.74 70.82
CA LYS A 491 -10.88 18.79 71.52
C LYS A 491 -10.30 19.39 72.80
N LYS A 492 -9.89 20.66 72.82
CA LYS A 492 -9.44 21.35 74.03
C LYS A 492 -10.56 21.48 75.07
N ASP A 493 -11.78 21.78 74.63
CA ASP A 493 -12.95 21.88 75.50
C ASP A 493 -13.42 20.50 76.00
N ALA A 494 -13.32 19.46 75.18
CA ALA A 494 -13.54 18.06 75.57
C ALA A 494 -12.46 17.58 76.57
N ALA A 495 -11.19 17.93 76.35
CA ALA A 495 -10.10 17.62 77.28
C ALA A 495 -10.27 18.36 78.62
N LYS A 496 -10.72 19.62 78.62
CA LYS A 496 -11.09 20.35 79.84
C LYS A 496 -12.28 19.70 80.57
N LYS A 497 -13.31 19.26 79.85
CA LYS A 497 -14.45 18.52 80.44
C LYS A 497 -14.03 17.15 80.99
N ALA A 498 -13.13 16.45 80.31
CA ALA A 498 -12.58 15.18 80.79
C ALA A 498 -11.71 15.38 82.05
N ALA A 499 -10.88 16.42 82.09
CA ALA A 499 -10.12 16.78 83.29
C ALA A 499 -11.02 17.19 84.47
N GLN A 500 -12.12 17.91 84.21
CA GLN A 500 -13.11 18.26 85.23
C GLN A 500 -13.91 17.05 85.76
N ASN A 501 -14.20 16.06 84.90
CA ASN A 501 -14.82 14.81 85.34
C ASN A 501 -13.83 13.93 86.12
N ALA A 502 -12.56 13.85 85.70
CA ALA A 502 -11.52 13.16 86.46
C ALA A 502 -11.30 13.78 87.86
N GLN A 503 -11.43 15.10 88.00
CA GLN A 503 -11.40 15.79 89.29
C GLN A 503 -12.63 15.45 90.16
N LYS A 504 -13.82 15.30 89.56
CA LYS A 504 -15.04 14.89 90.27
C LYS A 504 -15.04 13.41 90.70
N ASP A 505 -14.37 12.55 89.94
CA ASP A 505 -14.20 11.14 90.30
C ASP A 505 -13.10 10.96 91.36
N ALA A 506 -12.12 11.87 91.45
CA ALA A 506 -11.16 11.95 92.56
C ALA A 506 -11.82 12.43 93.87
N ASP A 507 -12.72 13.42 93.83
CA ASP A 507 -13.45 13.91 95.02
C ASP A 507 -14.52 12.91 95.52
N LYS A 508 -15.07 12.04 94.66
CA LYS A 508 -15.99 10.96 95.08
C LYS A 508 -15.29 9.75 95.70
N ASN A 509 -13.99 9.56 95.45
CA ASN A 509 -13.18 8.52 96.09
C ASN A 509 -12.47 9.00 97.37
N ALA A 510 -12.50 10.29 97.70
CA ALA A 510 -12.01 10.84 98.96
C ALA A 510 -13.05 10.78 100.10
N ASP A 511 -14.34 10.54 99.81
CA ASP A 511 -15.45 10.49 100.79
C ASP A 511 -15.95 9.06 101.10
N LYS A 512 -15.17 8.04 100.72
CA LYS A 512 -15.43 6.60 101.01
C LYS A 512 -14.20 5.88 101.61
N SER A 513 -13.40 6.59 102.39
CA SER A 513 -12.32 6.01 103.21
C SER A 513 -12.32 6.61 104.62
N ALA A 514 -13.49 6.61 105.27
CA ALA A 514 -13.61 6.80 106.72
C ALA A 514 -14.97 6.31 107.23
N ASN A 515 -15.30 5.02 107.07
CA ASN A 515 -16.07 4.27 108.06
C ASN A 515 -16.20 2.79 107.70
N ASN A 516 -16.00 1.96 108.73
CA ASN A 516 -16.15 0.51 108.82
C ASN A 516 -15.06 -0.37 108.20
N ALA A 517 -13.97 -0.48 108.95
CA ALA A 517 -13.49 -1.79 109.34
C ALA A 517 -14.38 -2.31 110.48
N ASP A 518 -15.25 -3.30 110.23
CA ASP A 518 -15.38 -4.49 111.08
C ASP A 518 -16.24 -5.57 110.41
N ASN A 519 -15.83 -6.83 110.59
CA ASN A 519 -16.48 -8.11 110.27
C ASN A 519 -16.70 -8.55 108.81
N GLY A 520 -15.82 -9.49 108.37
CA GLY A 520 -16.13 -10.92 108.54
C GLY A 520 -16.96 -11.63 107.46
N ASN A 521 -16.24 -12.32 106.57
CA ASN A 521 -16.42 -13.73 106.19
C ASN A 521 -17.28 -14.13 104.96
N ALA A 522 -16.58 -14.86 104.06
CA ALA A 522 -16.98 -16.00 103.23
C ALA A 522 -18.06 -15.90 102.13
N GLY A 523 -17.70 -16.36 100.92
CA GLY A 523 -18.66 -16.86 99.92
C GLY A 523 -18.16 -16.88 98.47
N ASP A 524 -17.49 -17.99 98.12
CA ASP A 524 -17.40 -18.70 96.83
C ASP A 524 -18.04 -18.19 95.51
N ASN A 525 -17.37 -18.66 94.44
CA ASN A 525 -17.82 -18.90 93.04
C ASN A 525 -17.97 -17.69 92.12
N ALA A 526 -17.82 -17.78 90.79
CA ALA A 526 -17.14 -18.65 89.82
C ALA A 526 -17.46 -18.01 88.44
N ASP A 527 -16.62 -18.31 87.46
CA ASP A 527 -16.89 -18.39 86.02
C ASP A 527 -17.12 -17.11 85.18
N ASP A 528 -16.17 -16.95 84.24
CA ASP A 528 -16.36 -16.95 82.78
C ASP A 528 -17.55 -16.18 82.19
N ASN A 529 -17.28 -15.30 81.22
CA ASN A 529 -17.22 -15.74 79.83
C ASN A 529 -16.83 -14.60 78.87
N ALA A 530 -16.04 -14.99 77.87
CA ALA A 530 -15.73 -14.25 76.67
C ALA A 530 -16.95 -14.07 75.75
N LYS A 531 -16.85 -13.08 74.84
CA LYS A 531 -17.36 -13.10 73.45
C LYS A 531 -16.70 -11.90 72.74
N SER A 532 -15.75 -12.13 71.83
CA SER A 532 -15.97 -12.33 70.38
C SER A 532 -16.93 -11.26 69.83
N GLY A 533 -16.51 -10.37 68.94
CA GLY A 533 -15.89 -10.68 67.66
C GLY A 533 -16.88 -10.33 66.54
N ALA A 534 -16.33 -9.98 65.38
CA ALA A 534 -16.89 -10.14 64.03
C ALA A 534 -16.77 -8.87 63.18
N ASN A 535 -16.02 -9.09 62.09
CA ASN A 535 -16.09 -8.51 60.75
C ASN A 535 -15.71 -7.05 60.52
#